data_AF-A0A8H4KAJ7-F1
#
_entry.id   AF-A0A8H4KAJ7-F1
#
_cell.length_a   1.000
_cell.length_b   1.000
_cell.length_c   1.000
_cell.angle_alpha   90.00
_cell.angle_beta   90.00
_cell.angle_gamma   90.00
#
_symmetry.space_group_name_H-M   'P 1'
#
loop_
_entity.id
_entity.type
_entity.pdbx_description
1 polymer ?
#
loop_
_entity_poly.entity_id
_entity_poly.type
_entity_poly.pdbx_seq_one_letter_code
_entity_poly.pdbx_strand_id
1 'polypeptide(L)'
;MASPLKTPVLRMPLAGLVRSSPKASFSSVRPASCLSHNLRPQCYAPATVSIAKTFSSNVSDKPQPGELPPLNWNSFFKLRVSRRRYQLLFSITNGLFAGAGGAAFLSTGMAEPIISQIPLDPFMTLGLMTVAFSGLGWLSGPSIGNQVFYLLNRTWKKQMTQKEAQFFERIKKHRVDPTNSSASNPVPDFYGEKISSVSGYRQWLKDQKAFNKKKTANFV
;
A
#
# COMPACT_ATOMS: atom_id res chain seq x y z
N MET A 1 -73.55 -17.63 -1.12
CA MET A 1 -73.12 -17.62 0.29
C MET A 1 -71.65 -17.25 0.34
N ALA A 2 -71.35 -16.12 0.96
CA ALA A 2 -70.03 -15.52 1.04
C ALA A 2 -69.27 -16.04 2.27
N SER A 3 -67.98 -16.36 2.12
CA SER A 3 -66.86 -15.83 2.93
C SER A 3 -65.57 -16.65 2.71
N PRO A 4 -64.41 -15.99 2.49
CA PRO A 4 -63.08 -16.62 2.41
C PRO A 4 -62.37 -16.61 3.77
N LEU A 5 -61.56 -17.64 4.06
CA LEU A 5 -60.74 -17.71 5.28
C LEU A 5 -59.23 -17.80 4.97
N LYS A 6 -58.61 -16.61 5.06
CA LYS A 6 -57.39 -16.25 5.79
C LYS A 6 -56.12 -17.11 5.65
N THR A 7 -55.18 -16.54 4.91
CA THR A 7 -53.71 -16.64 5.03
C THR A 7 -53.18 -16.25 6.42
N PRO A 8 -52.16 -16.96 6.94
CA PRO A 8 -51.20 -16.37 7.86
C PRO A 8 -49.81 -16.22 7.22
N VAL A 9 -49.40 -14.97 7.07
CA VAL A 9 -48.03 -14.55 6.73
C VAL A 9 -47.16 -14.70 7.98
N LEU A 10 -46.17 -15.58 7.95
CA LEU A 10 -45.19 -15.70 9.04
C LEU A 10 -44.10 -14.65 8.86
N ARG A 11 -44.14 -13.64 9.73
CA ARG A 11 -43.23 -12.50 9.81
C ARG A 11 -42.01 -12.89 10.63
N MET A 12 -40.86 -13.13 9.99
CA MET A 12 -39.58 -13.30 10.71
C MET A 12 -38.98 -11.94 11.12
N PRO A 13 -38.45 -11.81 12.34
CA PRO A 13 -37.86 -10.55 12.81
C PRO A 13 -36.40 -10.40 12.36
N LEU A 14 -36.10 -9.17 11.95
CA LEU A 14 -34.80 -8.63 11.55
C LEU A 14 -33.88 -8.53 12.77
N ALA A 15 -32.74 -9.23 12.76
CA ALA A 15 -31.73 -9.13 13.82
C ALA A 15 -30.48 -8.38 13.35
N GLY A 16 -30.22 -7.23 13.98
CA GLY A 16 -28.88 -6.85 14.43
C GLY A 16 -27.93 -6.14 13.47
N LEU A 17 -28.23 -4.89 13.09
CA LEU A 17 -27.21 -3.92 12.64
C LEU A 17 -26.42 -3.40 13.87
N VAL A 18 -25.17 -3.83 14.05
CA VAL A 18 -24.24 -3.19 15.00
C VAL A 18 -23.71 -1.91 14.37
N ARG A 19 -24.27 -0.79 14.81
CA ARG A 19 -23.89 0.57 14.42
C ARG A 19 -22.75 1.08 15.30
N SER A 20 -21.69 1.55 14.66
CA SER A 20 -20.57 2.28 15.24
C SER A 20 -21.01 3.56 15.97
N SER A 21 -20.49 3.78 17.17
CA SER A 21 -20.56 5.05 17.90
C SER A 21 -19.29 5.87 17.70
N PRO A 22 -19.40 7.14 17.30
CA PRO A 22 -18.44 8.15 17.74
C PRO A 22 -19.20 9.36 18.28
N LYS A 23 -18.96 9.73 19.55
CA LYS A 23 -19.29 11.06 20.06
C LYS A 23 -18.56 11.33 21.38
N ALA A 24 -17.62 12.26 21.32
CA ALA A 24 -17.33 13.19 22.41
C ALA A 24 -16.58 14.38 21.82
N SER A 25 -17.34 15.34 21.29
CA SER A 25 -16.90 16.72 21.14
C SER A 25 -17.12 17.40 22.49
N PHE A 26 -16.07 17.95 23.08
CA PHE A 26 -16.19 18.95 24.13
C PHE A 26 -15.57 20.25 23.62
N SER A 27 -16.45 21.15 23.18
CA SER A 27 -16.20 22.59 23.11
C SER A 27 -17.04 23.22 24.19
N SER A 28 -16.42 23.92 25.15
CA SER A 28 -17.04 25.01 25.89
C SER A 28 -15.92 25.86 26.50
N VAL A 29 -15.67 27.04 25.92
CA VAL A 29 -16.07 28.37 26.43
C VAL A 29 -14.97 28.98 27.32
N ARG A 30 -14.49 30.13 26.86
CA ARG A 30 -13.66 31.10 27.58
C ARG A 30 -14.49 31.78 28.67
N PRO A 31 -13.83 32.34 29.70
CA PRO A 31 -14.05 33.74 29.97
C PRO A 31 -12.75 34.53 29.98
N ALA A 32 -12.86 35.77 29.52
CA ALA A 32 -11.86 36.81 29.67
C ALA A 32 -12.05 37.49 31.03
N SER A 33 -10.95 37.78 31.71
CA SER A 33 -10.89 38.88 32.67
C SER A 33 -9.47 39.44 32.71
N CYS A 34 -9.44 40.72 32.43
CA CYS A 34 -8.34 41.67 32.48
C CYS A 34 -7.83 41.88 33.91
N LEU A 35 -6.51 41.99 34.06
CA LEU A 35 -5.89 42.82 35.11
C LEU A 35 -4.57 43.37 34.57
N SER A 36 -4.55 44.69 34.46
CA SER A 36 -3.45 45.53 34.03
C SER A 36 -2.41 45.63 35.14
N HIS A 37 -1.12 45.50 34.83
CA HIS A 37 -0.08 46.21 35.56
C HIS A 37 1.12 46.50 34.65
N ASN A 38 1.41 47.80 34.55
CA ASN A 38 2.50 48.41 33.80
C ASN A 38 3.85 48.14 34.47
N LEU A 39 4.79 47.49 33.77
CA LEU A 39 6.24 47.65 33.98
C LEU A 39 7.00 47.47 32.65
N ARG A 40 7.45 48.58 32.07
CA ARG A 40 8.67 48.71 31.24
C ARG A 40 9.76 49.31 32.16
N PRO A 41 11.09 49.23 31.88
CA PRO A 41 11.71 49.00 30.57
C PRO A 41 12.95 48.07 30.58
N GLN A 42 13.34 47.55 29.42
CA GLN A 42 14.68 47.75 28.80
C GLN A 42 14.86 46.85 27.59
N CYS A 43 15.28 47.47 26.49
CA CYS A 43 15.66 46.81 25.25
C CYS A 43 17.07 46.23 25.36
N TYR A 44 17.21 44.93 25.09
CA TYR A 44 18.45 44.35 24.60
C TYR A 44 18.12 43.61 23.30
N ALA A 45 18.71 44.08 22.20
CA ALA A 45 18.56 43.48 20.88
C ALA A 45 19.54 42.31 20.73
N PRO A 46 19.08 41.08 20.42
CA PRO A 46 19.96 40.07 19.87
C PRO A 46 20.04 40.23 18.35
N ALA A 47 21.26 40.34 17.83
CA ALA A 47 21.57 40.35 16.40
C ALA A 47 20.99 39.09 15.73
N THR A 48 20.11 39.30 14.74
CA THR A 48 19.58 38.25 13.90
C THR A 48 20.61 37.91 12.82
N VAL A 49 21.35 36.82 13.03
CA VAL A 49 22.17 36.23 11.96
C VAL A 49 21.21 35.57 10.96
N SER A 50 20.88 36.31 9.90
CA SER A 50 20.14 35.80 8.75
C SER A 50 21.02 34.82 7.98
N ILE A 51 20.89 33.52 8.27
CA ILE A 51 21.42 32.47 7.39
C ILE A 51 20.51 32.43 6.17
N ALA A 52 20.92 33.12 5.12
CA ALA A 52 20.37 32.91 3.78
C ALA A 52 20.59 31.44 3.41
N LYS A 53 19.53 30.62 3.53
CA LYS A 53 19.49 29.30 2.92
C LYS A 53 19.44 29.51 1.42
N THR A 54 20.61 29.51 0.79
CA THR A 54 20.76 29.36 -0.66
C THR A 54 20.17 28.00 -1.01
N PHE A 55 18.88 27.97 -1.37
CA PHE A 55 18.31 26.84 -2.08
C PHE A 55 19.03 26.77 -3.43
N SER A 56 19.94 25.80 -3.54
CA SER A 56 20.66 25.52 -4.77
C SER A 56 19.64 25.27 -5.89
N SER A 57 19.74 26.14 -6.88
CA SER A 57 19.25 26.05 -8.26
C SER A 57 18.68 24.69 -8.68
N ASN A 58 17.41 24.71 -9.11
CA ASN A 58 16.95 23.77 -10.11
C ASN A 58 17.85 23.94 -11.32
N VAL A 59 18.75 22.99 -11.56
CA VAL A 59 19.46 22.87 -12.83
C VAL A 59 18.38 22.69 -13.89
N SER A 60 18.08 23.79 -14.60
CA SER A 60 17.27 23.77 -15.80
C SER A 60 18.17 23.24 -16.89
N ASP A 61 18.30 21.91 -16.92
CA ASP A 61 18.96 21.22 -18.03
C ASP A 61 18.03 21.35 -19.23
N LYS A 62 18.52 22.05 -20.25
CA LYS A 62 17.80 22.24 -21.51
C LYS A 62 17.61 20.85 -22.12
N PRO A 63 16.40 20.43 -22.50
CA PRO A 63 16.19 19.07 -22.96
C PRO A 63 17.00 18.85 -24.24
N GLN A 64 17.98 17.94 -24.18
CA GLN A 64 18.61 17.44 -25.39
C GLN A 64 17.53 16.77 -26.26
N PRO A 65 17.49 17.06 -27.57
CA PRO A 65 16.50 16.46 -28.47
C PRO A 65 16.80 14.96 -28.59
N GLY A 66 16.04 14.15 -27.84
CA GLY A 66 16.18 12.69 -27.77
C GLY A 66 16.13 12.11 -26.35
N GLU A 67 16.23 12.94 -25.31
CA GLU A 67 16.23 12.47 -23.92
C GLU A 67 14.84 12.60 -23.28
N LEU A 68 14.37 11.52 -22.66
CA LEU A 68 13.07 11.49 -21.97
C LEU A 68 13.10 12.46 -20.78
N PRO A 69 12.02 13.24 -20.54
CA PRO A 69 11.95 14.15 -19.39
C PRO A 69 12.27 13.44 -18.07
N PRO A 70 12.95 14.11 -17.12
CA PRO A 70 13.33 13.49 -15.86
C PRO A 70 12.09 12.98 -15.11
N LEU A 71 12.14 11.71 -14.66
CA LEU A 71 11.00 11.05 -14.02
C LEU A 71 10.60 11.73 -12.71
N ASN A 72 9.45 12.40 -12.68
CA ASN A 72 8.91 13.04 -11.47
C ASN A 72 8.54 12.05 -10.36
N TRP A 73 8.59 12.47 -9.08
CA TRP A 73 8.26 11.61 -7.93
C TRP A 73 6.82 11.06 -7.96
N ASN A 74 5.85 11.87 -8.38
CA ASN A 74 4.46 11.42 -8.52
C ASN A 74 4.33 10.32 -9.59
N SER A 75 5.01 10.50 -10.74
CA SER A 75 5.01 9.51 -11.83
C SER A 75 5.74 8.23 -11.43
N PHE A 76 6.86 8.36 -10.70
CA PHE A 76 7.61 7.23 -10.14
C PHE A 76 6.74 6.32 -9.27
N PHE A 77 6.00 6.90 -8.32
CA PHE A 77 5.12 6.12 -7.46
C PHE A 77 3.97 5.46 -8.23
N LYS A 78 3.40 6.14 -9.24
CA LYS A 78 2.41 5.53 -10.15
C LYS A 78 2.99 4.33 -10.90
N LEU A 79 4.21 4.43 -11.41
CA LEU A 79 4.90 3.32 -12.09
C LEU A 79 5.16 2.14 -11.15
N ARG A 80 5.55 2.40 -9.90
CA ARG A 80 5.77 1.35 -8.88
C ARG A 80 4.47 0.62 -8.55
N VAL A 81 3.37 1.34 -8.35
CA VAL A 81 2.04 0.74 -8.10
C VAL A 81 1.57 -0.02 -9.33
N SER A 82 1.78 0.54 -10.53
CA SER A 82 1.44 -0.10 -11.79
C SER A 82 2.16 -1.45 -11.92
N ARG A 83 3.48 -1.52 -11.69
CA ARG A 83 4.25 -2.78 -11.71
C ARG A 83 3.62 -3.86 -10.83
N ARG A 84 3.22 -3.53 -9.60
CA ARG A 84 2.55 -4.46 -8.68
C ARG A 84 1.18 -4.92 -9.22
N ARG A 85 0.42 -4.03 -9.86
CA ARG A 85 -0.86 -4.39 -10.51
C ARG A 85 -0.64 -5.36 -11.67
N TYR A 86 0.36 -5.12 -12.52
CA TYR A 86 0.70 -6.05 -13.60
C TYR A 86 1.06 -7.44 -13.05
N GLN A 87 1.89 -7.52 -12.01
CA GLN A 87 2.24 -8.81 -11.40
C GLN A 87 1.01 -9.56 -10.87
N LEU A 88 0.06 -8.86 -10.22
CA LEU A 88 -1.17 -9.47 -9.72
C LEU A 88 -2.12 -9.89 -10.86
N LEU A 89 -2.32 -9.03 -11.85
CA LEU A 89 -3.15 -9.33 -13.02
C LEU A 89 -2.63 -10.57 -13.74
N PHE A 90 -1.32 -10.61 -14.03
CA PHE A 90 -0.71 -11.74 -14.71
C PHE A 90 -0.72 -13.03 -13.87
N SER A 91 -0.61 -12.93 -12.54
CA SER A 91 -0.78 -14.09 -11.65
C SER A 91 -2.18 -14.70 -11.77
N ILE A 92 -3.23 -13.87 -11.75
CA ILE A 92 -4.60 -14.35 -11.90
C ILE A 92 -4.84 -14.90 -13.31
N THR A 93 -4.49 -14.14 -14.35
CA THR A 93 -4.75 -14.57 -15.73
C THR A 93 -3.94 -15.80 -16.12
N ASN A 94 -2.68 -15.92 -15.69
CA ASN A 94 -1.86 -17.08 -15.99
C ASN A 94 -2.31 -18.32 -15.21
N GLY A 95 -2.82 -18.16 -13.98
CA GLY A 95 -3.47 -19.25 -13.25
C GLY A 95 -4.71 -19.77 -13.97
N LEU A 96 -5.60 -18.87 -14.40
CA LEU A 96 -6.79 -19.24 -15.19
C LEU A 96 -6.42 -19.87 -16.53
N PHE A 97 -5.44 -19.30 -17.24
CA PHE A 97 -4.98 -19.82 -18.52
C PHE A 97 -4.33 -21.20 -18.38
N ALA A 98 -3.46 -21.40 -17.39
CA ALA A 98 -2.86 -22.70 -17.13
C ALA A 98 -3.87 -23.72 -16.61
N GLY A 99 -4.87 -23.30 -15.82
CA GLY A 99 -5.96 -24.17 -15.39
C GLY A 99 -6.83 -24.63 -16.57
N ALA A 100 -7.21 -23.72 -17.46
CA ALA A 100 -7.97 -24.04 -18.66
C ALA A 100 -7.16 -24.91 -19.64
N GLY A 101 -5.89 -24.56 -19.88
CA GLY A 101 -4.98 -25.35 -20.70
C GLY A 101 -4.69 -26.72 -20.09
N GLY A 102 -4.54 -26.80 -18.77
CA GLY A 102 -4.38 -28.05 -18.02
C GLY A 102 -5.60 -28.94 -18.13
N ALA A 103 -6.81 -28.39 -17.98
CA ALA A 103 -8.06 -29.14 -18.19
C ALA A 103 -8.18 -29.66 -19.63
N ALA A 104 -7.89 -28.82 -20.63
CA ALA A 104 -7.87 -29.23 -22.04
C ALA A 104 -6.80 -30.28 -22.35
N PHE A 105 -5.64 -30.20 -21.69
CA PHE A 105 -4.59 -31.22 -21.79
C PHE A 105 -5.04 -32.54 -21.15
N LEU A 106 -5.62 -32.50 -19.95
CA LEU A 106 -6.14 -33.69 -19.27
C LEU A 106 -7.27 -34.37 -20.05
N SER A 107 -8.10 -33.61 -20.77
CA SER A 107 -9.17 -34.16 -21.61
C SER A 107 -8.67 -34.96 -22.81
N THR A 108 -7.37 -34.92 -23.12
CA THR A 108 -6.78 -35.75 -24.20
C THR A 108 -6.55 -37.20 -23.77
N GLY A 109 -6.75 -37.54 -22.49
CA GLY A 109 -6.55 -38.89 -21.96
C GLY A 109 -5.09 -39.22 -21.59
N MET A 110 -4.17 -38.24 -21.68
CA MET A 110 -2.75 -38.46 -21.36
C MET A 110 -2.47 -38.70 -19.86
N ALA A 111 -3.45 -38.44 -18.99
CA ALA A 111 -3.31 -38.62 -17.54
C ALA A 111 -3.80 -39.98 -17.02
N GLU A 112 -4.45 -40.81 -17.84
CA GLU A 112 -4.97 -42.14 -17.47
C GLU A 112 -3.98 -43.02 -16.68
N PRO A 113 -2.70 -43.18 -17.08
CA PRO A 113 -1.76 -44.02 -16.32
C PRO A 113 -1.43 -43.47 -14.92
N ILE A 114 -1.57 -42.16 -14.72
CA ILE A 114 -1.35 -41.51 -13.41
C ILE A 114 -2.63 -41.61 -12.57
N ILE A 115 -3.81 -41.45 -13.20
CA ILE A 115 -5.11 -41.56 -12.54
C ILE A 115 -5.30 -42.96 -11.95
N SER A 116 -4.95 -44.01 -12.68
CA SER A 116 -5.09 -45.40 -12.22
C SER A 116 -4.17 -45.79 -11.05
N GLN A 117 -3.11 -45.02 -10.80
CA GLN A 117 -2.18 -45.27 -9.70
C GLN A 117 -2.63 -44.64 -8.38
N ILE A 118 -3.51 -43.64 -8.44
CA ILE A 118 -3.96 -42.89 -7.28
C ILE A 118 -5.25 -43.54 -6.78
N PRO A 119 -5.35 -43.99 -5.50
CA PRO A 119 -6.52 -44.68 -4.98
C PRO A 119 -7.74 -43.75 -4.72
N LEU A 120 -7.78 -42.58 -5.37
CA LEU A 120 -8.86 -41.59 -5.28
C LEU A 120 -9.78 -41.73 -6.49
N ASP A 121 -11.02 -41.25 -6.37
CA ASP A 121 -11.97 -41.15 -7.49
C ASP A 121 -11.35 -40.36 -8.66
N PRO A 122 -11.42 -40.86 -9.92
CA PRO A 122 -10.99 -40.14 -11.12
C PRO A 122 -11.42 -38.67 -11.17
N PHE A 123 -12.65 -38.33 -10.75
CA PHE A 123 -13.10 -36.94 -10.74
C PHE A 123 -12.30 -36.05 -9.78
N MET A 124 -11.98 -36.59 -8.60
CA MET A 124 -11.18 -35.87 -7.60
C MET A 124 -9.73 -35.75 -8.05
N THR A 125 -9.17 -36.80 -8.63
CA THR A 125 -7.81 -36.79 -9.19
C THR A 125 -7.68 -35.77 -10.31
N LEU A 126 -8.61 -35.75 -11.27
CA LEU A 126 -8.64 -34.76 -12.37
C LEU A 126 -8.83 -33.33 -11.86
N GLY A 127 -9.70 -33.13 -10.87
CA GLY A 127 -9.89 -31.83 -10.21
C GLY A 127 -8.60 -31.34 -9.55
N LEU A 128 -7.91 -32.20 -8.79
CA LEU A 128 -6.64 -31.88 -8.15
C LEU A 128 -5.54 -31.58 -9.17
N MET A 129 -5.44 -32.35 -10.25
CA MET A 129 -4.50 -32.09 -11.33
C MET A 129 -4.77 -30.74 -11.99
N THR A 130 -6.04 -30.41 -12.27
CA THR A 130 -6.43 -29.11 -12.85
C THR A 130 -6.07 -27.95 -11.91
N VAL A 131 -6.33 -28.11 -10.61
CA VAL A 131 -5.92 -27.13 -9.58
C VAL A 131 -4.40 -27.02 -9.52
N ALA A 132 -3.66 -28.12 -9.68
CA ALA A 132 -2.19 -28.10 -9.72
C ALA A 132 -1.68 -27.30 -10.93
N PHE A 133 -2.22 -27.52 -12.13
CA PHE A 133 -1.88 -26.71 -13.32
C PHE A 133 -2.20 -25.22 -13.11
N SER A 134 -3.38 -24.91 -12.55
CA SER A 134 -3.75 -23.54 -12.20
C SER A 134 -2.77 -22.92 -11.18
N GLY A 135 -2.40 -23.68 -10.15
CA GLY A 135 -1.42 -23.25 -9.14
C GLY A 135 -0.04 -22.95 -9.73
N LEU A 136 0.44 -23.77 -10.67
CA LEU A 136 1.69 -23.55 -11.39
C LEU A 136 1.64 -22.30 -12.28
N GLY A 137 0.53 -22.09 -12.99
CA GLY A 137 0.29 -20.86 -13.75
C GLY A 137 0.25 -19.63 -12.86
N TRP A 138 -0.45 -19.72 -11.74
CA TRP A 138 -0.56 -18.63 -10.77
C TRP A 138 0.79 -18.24 -10.17
N LEU A 139 1.63 -19.24 -9.85
CA LEU A 139 2.99 -19.05 -9.30
C LEU A 139 3.96 -18.43 -10.30
N SER A 140 3.87 -18.80 -11.58
CA SER A 140 4.72 -18.25 -12.65
C SER A 140 4.28 -16.86 -13.12
N GLY A 141 3.04 -16.46 -12.83
CA GLY A 141 2.46 -15.21 -13.34
C GLY A 141 3.15 -13.91 -12.89
N PRO A 142 3.56 -13.70 -11.63
CA PRO A 142 4.28 -12.49 -11.24
C PRO A 142 5.60 -12.28 -12.00
N SER A 143 6.32 -13.36 -12.28
CA SER A 143 7.57 -13.32 -13.07
C SER A 143 7.29 -12.87 -14.51
N ILE A 144 6.27 -13.45 -15.16
CA ILE A 144 5.84 -13.06 -16.51
C ILE A 144 5.33 -11.61 -16.52
N GLY A 145 4.49 -11.24 -15.56
CA GLY A 145 3.95 -9.87 -15.44
C GLY A 145 5.02 -8.81 -15.24
N ASN A 146 6.11 -9.14 -14.53
CA ASN A 146 7.25 -8.24 -14.39
C ASN A 146 7.96 -8.01 -15.74
N GLN A 147 8.14 -9.05 -16.54
CA GLN A 147 8.75 -8.93 -17.87
C GLN A 147 7.87 -8.08 -18.80
N VAL A 148 6.56 -8.36 -18.84
CA VAL A 148 5.61 -7.57 -19.64
C VAL A 148 5.62 -6.10 -19.24
N PHE A 149 5.64 -5.80 -17.93
CA PHE A 149 5.73 -4.43 -17.46
C PHE A 149 6.97 -3.69 -17.99
N TYR A 150 8.14 -4.34 -17.97
CA TYR A 150 9.39 -3.73 -18.46
C TYR A 150 9.46 -3.64 -19.98
N LEU A 151 8.82 -4.56 -20.71
CA LEU A 151 8.69 -4.47 -22.17
C LEU A 151 7.87 -3.23 -22.55
N LEU A 152 6.72 -3.02 -21.89
CA LEU A 152 5.85 -1.86 -22.14
C LEU A 152 6.48 -0.54 -21.67
N ASN A 153 7.21 -0.55 -20.55
CA ASN A 153 7.82 0.64 -19.95
C ASN A 153 9.35 0.70 -20.15
N ARG A 154 9.85 0.16 -21.26
CA ARG A 154 11.30 0.03 -21.51
C ARG A 154 12.05 1.36 -21.43
N THR A 155 11.39 2.43 -21.84
CA THR A 155 11.87 3.82 -21.84
C THR A 155 12.18 4.31 -20.42
N TRP A 156 11.30 3.98 -19.46
CA TRP A 156 11.39 4.45 -18.08
C TRP A 156 12.21 3.52 -17.18
N LYS A 157 12.60 2.33 -17.65
CA LYS A 157 13.30 1.31 -16.84
C LYS A 157 14.52 1.86 -16.12
N LYS A 158 15.44 2.52 -16.85
CA LYS A 158 16.70 3.06 -16.29
C LYS A 158 16.43 4.15 -15.23
N GLN A 159 15.61 5.14 -15.57
CA GLN A 159 15.24 6.23 -14.65
C GLN A 159 14.47 5.72 -13.43
N MET A 160 13.63 4.70 -13.60
CA MET A 160 12.90 4.08 -12.50
C MET A 160 13.84 3.38 -11.52
N THR A 161 14.81 2.59 -11.99
CA THR A 161 15.80 1.94 -11.11
C THR A 161 16.65 2.95 -10.33
N GLN A 162 17.09 4.03 -10.98
CA GLN A 162 17.82 5.12 -10.30
C GLN A 162 16.97 5.79 -9.21
N LYS A 163 15.69 6.06 -9.51
CA LYS A 163 14.75 6.63 -8.53
C LYS A 163 14.41 5.66 -7.40
N GLU A 164 14.35 4.35 -7.67
CA GLU A 164 14.19 3.32 -6.63
C GLU A 164 15.37 3.37 -5.66
N ALA A 165 16.61 3.41 -6.16
CA ALA A 165 17.80 3.53 -5.32
C ALA A 165 17.77 4.80 -4.45
N GLN A 166 17.49 5.96 -5.05
CA GLN A 166 17.35 7.23 -4.31
C GLN A 166 16.23 7.17 -3.26
N PHE A 167 15.13 6.50 -3.57
CA PHE A 167 14.04 6.29 -2.62
C PHE A 167 14.51 5.43 -1.44
N PHE A 168 15.19 4.31 -1.68
CA PHE A 168 15.72 3.45 -0.63
C PHE A 168 16.73 4.16 0.26
N GLU A 169 17.61 4.99 -0.30
CA GLU A 169 18.53 5.83 0.47
C GLU A 169 17.79 6.79 1.40
N ARG A 170 16.71 7.42 0.90
CA ARG A 170 15.86 8.30 1.71
C ARG A 170 15.16 7.55 2.84
N ILE A 171 14.66 6.34 2.59
CA ILE A 171 14.05 5.49 3.64
C ILE A 171 15.12 5.09 4.66
N LYS A 172 16.28 4.61 4.23
CA LYS A 172 17.40 4.24 5.12
C LYS A 172 17.85 5.39 6.02
N LYS A 173 17.83 6.62 5.51
CA LYS A 173 18.21 7.82 6.27
C LYS A 173 17.19 8.22 7.35
N HIS A 174 15.90 7.98 7.13
CA HIS A 174 14.83 8.48 8.00
C HIS A 174 14.11 7.40 8.80
N ARG A 175 14.41 6.12 8.56
CA ARG A 175 13.85 5.01 9.35
C ARG A 175 14.32 5.10 10.80
N VAL A 176 13.44 4.76 11.71
CA VAL A 176 13.75 4.67 13.14
C VAL A 176 14.23 3.28 13.51
N ASP A 177 15.07 3.18 14.54
CA ASP A 177 15.54 1.92 15.10
C ASP A 177 14.39 1.14 15.76
N PRO A 178 14.13 -0.12 15.33
CA PRO A 178 13.00 -0.91 15.79
C PRO A 178 13.19 -1.45 17.21
N THR A 179 14.41 -1.45 17.75
CA THR A 179 14.75 -2.00 19.07
C THR A 179 14.00 -1.34 20.23
N ASN A 180 13.55 -0.09 20.05
CA ASN A 180 12.84 0.67 21.10
C ASN A 180 11.31 0.55 20.99
N SER A 181 10.81 -0.51 20.36
CA SER A 181 9.38 -0.77 20.23
C SER A 181 8.75 -1.19 21.55
N SER A 182 7.55 -0.69 21.85
CA SER A 182 6.77 -1.15 23.00
C SER A 182 5.32 -1.43 22.59
N ALA A 183 4.58 -2.19 23.42
CA ALA A 183 3.17 -2.50 23.13
C ALA A 183 2.29 -1.23 22.98
N SER A 184 2.64 -0.13 23.65
CA SER A 184 1.95 1.17 23.56
C SER A 184 2.45 2.05 22.39
N ASN A 185 3.62 1.73 21.83
CA ASN A 185 4.22 2.45 20.71
C ASN A 185 4.75 1.45 19.66
N PRO A 186 3.87 0.90 18.80
CA PRO A 186 4.28 -0.05 17.78
C PRO A 186 5.20 0.62 16.74
N VAL A 187 6.12 -0.16 16.18
CA VAL A 187 7.07 0.32 15.17
C VAL A 187 6.30 0.68 13.89
N PRO A 188 6.47 1.90 13.35
CA PRO A 188 5.94 2.24 12.04
C PRO A 188 6.57 1.37 10.94
N ASP A 189 6.01 1.36 9.74
CA ASP A 189 6.54 0.60 8.60
C ASP A 189 8.06 0.84 8.41
N PHE A 190 8.88 -0.15 8.80
CA PHE A 190 10.35 -0.02 8.84
C PHE A 190 10.97 0.04 7.44
N TYR A 191 10.34 -0.61 6.46
CA TYR A 191 10.86 -0.72 5.09
C TYR A 191 10.21 0.26 4.12
N GLY A 192 9.15 0.95 4.53
CA GLY A 192 8.40 1.86 3.68
C GLY A 192 7.65 1.13 2.56
N GLU A 193 7.25 -0.12 2.78
CA GLU A 193 6.53 -0.96 1.81
C GLU A 193 5.21 -0.31 1.40
N LYS A 194 4.51 0.34 2.35
CA LYS A 194 3.18 0.92 2.13
C LYS A 194 3.21 2.29 1.46
N ILE A 195 4.39 2.83 1.16
CA ILE A 195 4.56 4.15 0.54
C ILE A 195 4.28 4.05 -0.96
N SER A 196 3.07 4.43 -1.36
CA SER A 196 2.59 4.40 -2.75
C SER A 196 2.43 5.78 -3.39
N SER A 197 2.75 6.85 -2.66
CA SER A 197 2.61 8.23 -3.12
C SER A 197 3.49 9.20 -2.32
N VAL A 198 3.64 10.43 -2.82
CA VAL A 198 4.40 11.49 -2.12
C VAL A 198 3.71 11.90 -0.81
N SER A 199 2.38 11.94 -0.76
CA SER A 199 1.64 12.20 0.48
C SER A 199 1.85 11.06 1.49
N GLY A 200 1.86 9.81 1.03
CA GLY A 200 2.19 8.64 1.85
C GLY A 200 3.60 8.73 2.43
N TYR A 201 4.59 9.19 1.65
CA TYR A 201 5.95 9.41 2.15
C TYR A 201 6.00 10.49 3.24
N ARG A 202 5.26 11.59 3.09
CA ARG A 202 5.18 12.64 4.12
C ARG A 202 4.51 12.13 5.40
N GLN A 203 3.46 11.32 5.27
CA GLN A 203 2.81 10.70 6.41
C GLN A 203 3.77 9.76 7.13
N TRP A 204 4.44 8.89 6.38
CA TRP A 204 5.45 7.99 6.92
C TRP A 204 6.55 8.74 7.70
N LEU A 205 7.06 9.87 7.18
CA LEU A 205 8.03 10.71 7.92
C LEU A 205 7.47 11.27 9.24
N LYS A 206 6.17 11.58 9.29
CA LYS A 206 5.51 12.02 10.54
C LYS A 206 5.42 10.85 11.51
N ASP A 207 5.09 9.66 11.04
CA ASP A 207 4.97 8.46 11.87
C ASP A 207 6.33 8.09 12.50
N GLN A 208 7.43 8.16 11.72
CA GLN A 208 8.80 8.00 12.22
C GLN A 208 9.13 9.02 13.32
N LYS A 209 8.82 10.30 13.10
CA LYS A 209 9.03 11.36 14.11
C LYS A 209 8.16 11.16 15.35
N ALA A 210 6.91 10.74 15.18
CA ALA A 210 5.99 10.50 16.29
C ALA A 210 6.47 9.35 17.18
N PHE A 211 7.01 8.28 16.58
CA PHE A 211 7.62 7.18 17.33
C PHE A 211 8.82 7.65 18.16
N ASN A 212 9.73 8.45 17.56
CA ASN A 212 10.85 9.05 18.30
C ASN A 212 10.41 10.02 19.40
N LYS A 213 9.35 10.80 19.18
CA LYS A 213 8.81 11.71 20.20
C LYS A 213 8.25 10.93 21.39
N LYS A 214 7.52 9.84 21.13
CA LYS A 214 7.01 8.94 22.17
C LYS A 214 8.13 8.27 22.96
N LYS A 215 9.26 7.94 22.31
CA LYS A 215 10.47 7.51 23.02
C LYS A 215 10.87 8.54 24.08
N THR A 216 11.15 9.78 23.69
CA THR A 216 11.63 10.82 24.61
C THR A 216 10.61 11.18 25.70
N ALA A 217 9.33 11.18 25.38
CA ALA A 217 8.28 11.55 26.33
C ALA A 217 8.05 10.54 27.46
N ASN A 218 8.46 9.27 27.31
CA ASN A 218 8.36 8.27 28.39
C ASN A 218 9.57 8.30 29.35
N PHE A 219 10.60 9.10 29.07
CA PHE A 219 11.80 9.24 29.91
C PHE A 219 11.84 10.57 30.69
N VAL A 220 10.74 11.33 30.68
CA VAL A 220 10.53 12.57 31.46
C VAL A 220 9.38 12.33 32.42
#